data_AF-A0A1C5VFP0-F1
#
_entry.id   AF-A0A1C5VFP0-F1
#
_cell.length_a   1.000
_cell.length_b   1.000
_cell.length_c   1.000
_cell.angle_alpha   90.00
_cell.angle_beta   90.00
_cell.angle_gamma   90.00
#
_symmetry.space_group_name_H-M   'P 1'
#
loop_
_entity.id
_entity.type
_entity.pdbx_description
1 polymer ?
#
loop_
_entity_poly.entity_id
_entity_poly.type
_entity_poly.pdbx_seq_one_letter_code
_entity_poly.pdbx_strand_id
1 'polypeptide(L)'
;MKRRQGSLGRESVDTAPTAADFPRRMWDKKDIGPDYRKYLNMWLRAGVDLGCVILVPAARYQPDIREYMLSYFGDEIMVLERGEDGAVTKTVIKRKDIFCFCSTEDLLRGCISIYWGTRYEIHRTALPYNRVRRELFLPVVNWLADCPADFYSPKAPGADAVPRRLKEEQPSLYHYGKDVYRFGNRGRRWEWWGLGAPGAFGKKRQMRSACLSCELEKGQVFILQTGSQVDIWYLKRGDAQASVEEQGREKKIVVTVKSEPVMTRSFRAR
;
A
#
# COMPACT_ATOMS: atom_id res chain seq x y z
N MET A 1 -31.79 48.66 -31.36
CA MET A 1 -31.13 47.35 -31.62
C MET A 1 -30.23 47.00 -30.44
N LYS A 2 -30.39 45.78 -29.91
CA LYS A 2 -29.91 45.34 -28.59
C LYS A 2 -28.37 45.27 -28.50
N ARG A 3 -27.82 45.87 -27.43
CA ARG A 3 -26.47 45.59 -26.93
C ARG A 3 -26.37 44.11 -26.57
N ARG A 4 -25.50 43.36 -27.24
CA ARG A 4 -25.06 42.04 -26.77
C ARG A 4 -24.14 42.26 -25.58
N GLN A 5 -24.67 42.11 -24.37
CA GLN A 5 -23.85 41.84 -23.19
C GLN A 5 -23.21 40.46 -23.41
N GLY A 6 -21.90 40.44 -23.67
CA GLY A 6 -21.11 39.23 -23.53
C GLY A 6 -21.13 38.82 -22.07
N SER A 7 -21.66 37.64 -21.77
CA SER A 7 -21.56 37.02 -20.46
C SER A 7 -20.09 36.90 -20.09
N LEU A 8 -19.66 37.60 -19.05
CA LEU A 8 -18.41 37.34 -18.36
C LEU A 8 -18.38 35.84 -18.01
N GLY A 9 -17.38 35.15 -18.53
CA GLY A 9 -17.26 33.71 -18.44
C GLY A 9 -17.25 33.24 -16.99
N ARG A 10 -17.82 32.06 -16.77
CA ARG A 10 -17.35 31.24 -15.66
C ARG A 10 -15.86 31.02 -15.92
N GLU A 11 -15.00 31.68 -15.14
CA GLU A 11 -13.62 31.25 -15.02
C GLU A 11 -13.65 29.79 -14.60
N SER A 12 -13.38 28.90 -15.56
CA SER A 12 -13.09 27.52 -15.27
C SER A 12 -11.80 27.54 -14.47
N VAL A 13 -11.92 27.46 -13.14
CA VAL A 13 -10.79 27.25 -12.24
C VAL A 13 -10.01 26.06 -12.81
N ASP A 14 -8.72 26.26 -13.07
CA ASP A 14 -7.86 25.16 -13.51
C ASP A 14 -7.91 24.07 -12.45
N THR A 15 -8.45 22.91 -12.86
CA THR A 15 -8.63 21.74 -12.00
C THR A 15 -7.47 20.74 -12.17
N ALA A 16 -6.46 21.10 -12.96
CA ALA A 16 -5.27 20.30 -13.12
C ALA A 16 -4.56 20.11 -11.77
N PRO A 17 -4.12 18.88 -11.44
CA PRO A 17 -3.33 18.63 -10.25
C PRO A 17 -2.07 19.50 -10.23
N THR A 18 -1.85 20.23 -9.15
CA THR A 18 -0.63 20.99 -8.91
C THR A 18 0.31 20.21 -7.99
N ALA A 19 1.58 20.62 -7.89
CA ALA A 19 2.53 20.04 -6.94
C ALA A 19 2.01 20.06 -5.48
N ALA A 20 1.10 20.98 -5.15
CA ALA A 20 0.48 21.08 -3.82
C ALA A 20 -0.48 19.92 -3.51
N ASP A 21 -1.00 19.23 -4.53
CA ASP A 21 -1.93 18.10 -4.43
C ASP A 21 -1.22 16.73 -4.34
N PHE A 22 0.11 16.74 -4.21
CA PHE A 22 0.92 15.53 -4.07
C PHE A 22 1.49 15.39 -2.65
N PRO A 23 1.66 14.15 -2.16
CA PRO A 23 2.38 13.88 -0.91
C PRO A 23 3.75 14.56 -0.87
N ARG A 24 4.15 15.06 0.30
CA ARG A 24 5.46 15.71 0.49
C ARG A 24 6.04 15.43 1.86
N ARG A 25 7.37 15.35 1.93
CA ARG A 25 8.12 15.35 3.19
C ARG A 25 8.14 16.75 3.79
N MET A 26 8.22 16.84 5.11
CA MET A 26 8.50 18.09 5.80
C MET A 26 10.01 18.33 5.79
N TRP A 27 10.41 19.60 5.64
CA TRP A 27 11.82 20.00 5.67
C TRP A 27 12.13 20.91 6.87
N ASP A 28 11.16 21.73 7.28
CA ASP A 28 11.23 22.53 8.50
C ASP A 28 10.04 22.22 9.43
N LYS A 29 10.27 22.29 10.74
CA LYS A 29 9.22 22.22 11.77
C LYS A 29 8.17 23.32 11.62
N LYS A 30 8.54 24.45 11.00
CA LYS A 30 7.64 25.58 10.71
C LYS A 30 6.60 25.25 9.64
N ASP A 31 6.88 24.32 8.74
CA ASP A 31 5.96 23.89 7.68
C ASP A 31 4.85 22.97 8.21
N ILE A 32 5.02 22.45 9.43
CA ILE A 32 4.04 21.62 10.11
C ILE A 32 2.98 22.54 10.71
N GLY A 33 1.76 22.50 10.16
CA GLY A 33 0.63 23.27 10.64
C GLY A 33 0.37 23.07 12.15
N PRO A 34 -0.10 24.10 12.88
CA PRO A 34 -0.28 24.04 14.33
C PRO A 34 -1.13 22.85 14.82
N ASP A 35 -2.17 22.50 14.07
CA ASP A 35 -3.07 21.39 14.37
C ASP A 35 -2.37 20.02 14.39
N TYR A 36 -1.37 19.83 13.53
CA TYR A 36 -0.56 18.61 13.48
C TYR A 36 0.59 18.68 14.49
N ARG A 37 1.23 19.85 14.58
CA ARG A 37 2.41 20.08 15.41
C ARG A 37 2.14 19.78 16.88
N LYS A 38 0.94 20.07 17.40
CA LYS A 38 0.57 19.77 18.79
C LYS A 38 0.71 18.27 19.12
N TYR A 39 0.42 17.38 18.17
CA TYR A 39 0.55 15.92 18.35
C TYR A 39 1.98 15.42 18.15
N LEU A 40 2.73 16.05 17.23
CA LEU A 40 4.11 15.67 16.90
C LEU A 40 5.16 16.25 17.84
N ASN A 41 4.83 17.25 18.66
CA ASN A 41 5.79 17.99 19.49
C ASN A 41 6.71 17.08 20.33
N MET A 42 6.19 16.00 20.89
CA MET A 42 7.01 15.04 21.65
C MET A 42 8.05 14.36 20.75
N TRP A 43 7.68 13.90 19.57
CA TRP A 43 8.59 13.26 18.61
C TRP A 43 9.59 14.28 18.02
N LEU A 44 9.14 15.50 17.75
CA LEU A 44 9.98 16.61 17.28
C LEU A 44 11.04 17.04 18.29
N ARG A 45 10.76 16.88 19.59
CA ARG A 45 11.73 17.11 20.68
C ARG A 45 12.66 15.92 20.87
N ALA A 46 12.16 14.70 20.66
CA ALA A 46 12.93 13.46 20.74
C ALA A 46 13.84 13.23 19.52
N GLY A 47 13.77 14.08 18.50
CA GLY A 47 14.67 14.04 17.35
C GLY A 47 14.18 13.18 16.19
N VAL A 48 12.86 13.03 15.99
CA VAL A 48 12.33 12.42 14.76
C VAL A 48 12.88 13.13 13.53
N ASP A 49 13.32 12.36 12.54
CA ASP A 49 13.74 12.88 11.25
C ASP A 49 12.53 13.46 10.51
N LEU A 50 12.62 14.73 10.10
CA LEU A 50 11.57 15.39 9.32
C LEU A 50 11.38 14.74 7.94
N GLY A 51 12.41 14.10 7.39
CA GLY A 51 12.30 13.28 6.18
C GLY A 51 11.33 12.10 6.33
N CYS A 52 11.00 11.70 7.56
CA CYS A 52 10.02 10.67 7.89
C CYS A 52 8.63 11.24 8.20
N VAL A 53 8.43 12.55 8.16
CA VAL A 53 7.13 13.21 8.34
C VAL A 53 6.58 13.55 6.96
N ILE A 54 5.46 12.92 6.59
CA ILE A 54 4.84 13.03 5.27
C ILE A 54 3.47 13.67 5.45
N LEU A 55 3.22 14.78 4.75
CA LEU A 55 1.89 15.31 4.55
C LEU A 55 1.31 14.78 3.25
N VAL A 56 0.12 14.22 3.33
CA VAL A 56 -0.70 13.83 2.18
C VAL A 56 -1.87 14.80 2.12
N PRO A 57 -1.89 15.69 1.11
CA PRO A 57 -2.99 16.64 0.96
C PRO A 57 -4.26 15.93 0.53
N ALA A 58 -5.41 16.54 0.80
CA ALA A 58 -6.66 16.14 0.16
C ALA A 58 -6.54 16.35 -1.36
N ALA A 59 -6.70 15.28 -2.14
CA ALA A 59 -6.50 15.33 -3.58
C ALA A 59 -7.82 15.58 -4.29
N ARG A 60 -7.96 16.72 -5.00
CA ARG A 60 -9.18 17.04 -5.77
C ARG A 60 -9.54 15.98 -6.81
N TYR A 61 -8.55 15.28 -7.35
CA TYR A 61 -8.71 14.21 -8.35
C TYR A 61 -8.95 12.81 -7.73
N GLN A 62 -8.86 12.69 -6.40
CA GLN A 62 -9.14 11.47 -5.63
C GLN A 62 -9.89 11.83 -4.34
N PRO A 63 -11.22 12.05 -4.42
CA PRO A 63 -12.01 12.55 -3.28
C PRO A 63 -12.00 11.62 -2.06
N ASP A 64 -11.66 10.34 -2.26
CA ASP A 64 -11.51 9.36 -1.17
C ASP A 64 -10.26 9.61 -0.31
N ILE A 65 -9.34 10.47 -0.74
CA ILE A 65 -8.14 10.85 0.02
C ILE A 65 -8.45 12.09 0.85
N ARG A 66 -8.63 11.88 2.16
CA ARG A 66 -8.59 12.95 3.15
C ARG A 66 -7.16 13.40 3.38
N GLU A 67 -7.00 14.66 3.79
CA GLU A 67 -5.69 15.15 4.22
C GLU A 67 -5.24 14.40 5.46
N TYR A 68 -4.01 13.89 5.47
CA TYR A 68 -3.42 13.32 6.68
C TYR A 68 -1.92 13.58 6.74
N MET A 69 -1.40 13.54 7.96
CA MET A 69 0.03 13.52 8.22
C MET A 69 0.43 12.16 8.79
N LEU A 70 1.50 11.59 8.26
CA LEU A 70 2.06 10.30 8.64
C LEU A 70 3.49 10.51 9.12
N SER A 71 3.86 9.87 10.23
CA SER A 71 5.25 9.75 10.65
C SER A 71 5.49 8.43 11.35
N TYR A 72 6.74 8.02 11.43
CA TYR A 72 7.18 6.88 12.25
C TYR A 72 8.41 7.25 13.06
N PHE A 73 8.48 6.77 14.30
CA PHE A 73 9.59 7.02 15.19
C PHE A 73 9.72 5.86 16.20
N GLY A 74 10.91 5.28 16.31
CA GLY A 74 11.13 4.06 17.08
C GLY A 74 10.20 2.94 16.61
N ASP A 75 9.39 2.41 17.54
CA ASP A 75 8.43 1.33 17.33
C ASP A 75 6.98 1.79 17.12
N GLU A 76 6.77 3.08 16.82
CA GLU A 76 5.44 3.63 16.57
C GLU A 76 5.31 4.29 15.19
N ILE A 77 4.14 4.12 14.58
CA ILE A 77 3.62 4.97 13.50
C ILE A 77 2.54 5.88 14.09
N MET A 78 2.56 7.16 13.71
CA MET A 78 1.50 8.12 14.00
C MET A 78 0.84 8.57 12.71
N VAL A 79 -0.50 8.49 12.70
CA VAL A 79 -1.35 8.97 11.62
C VAL A 79 -2.27 10.05 12.20
N LEU A 80 -2.25 11.22 11.57
CA LEU A 80 -3.06 12.38 11.94
C LEU A 80 -3.97 12.71 10.76
N GLU A 81 -5.21 12.24 10.80
CA GLU A 81 -6.18 12.46 9.72
C GLU A 81 -7.03 13.69 10.01
N ARG A 82 -7.22 14.55 9.00
CA ARG A 82 -8.13 15.69 9.10
C ARG A 82 -9.55 15.26 8.66
N GLY A 83 -10.50 15.40 9.58
CA GLY A 83 -11.92 15.19 9.34
C GLY A 83 -12.55 16.31 8.50
N GLU A 84 -13.80 16.10 8.12
CA GLU A 84 -14.59 17.07 7.33
C GLU A 84 -14.90 18.35 8.11
N ASP A 85 -14.98 18.27 9.44
CA ASP A 85 -15.11 19.39 10.36
C ASP A 85 -13.78 20.15 10.58
N GLY A 86 -12.70 19.70 9.94
CA GLY A 86 -11.36 20.23 10.10
C GLY A 86 -10.62 19.74 11.34
N ALA A 87 -11.26 18.96 12.22
CA ALA A 87 -10.61 18.38 13.39
C ALA A 87 -9.60 17.31 13.00
N VAL A 88 -8.51 17.19 13.78
CA VAL A 88 -7.46 16.20 13.54
C VAL A 88 -7.60 15.03 14.50
N THR A 89 -7.82 13.84 13.95
CA THR A 89 -7.87 12.58 14.70
C THR A 89 -6.49 11.93 14.71
N LYS A 90 -6.01 11.56 15.90
CA LYS A 90 -4.72 10.91 16.09
C LYS A 90 -4.89 9.41 16.27
N THR A 91 -4.19 8.64 15.44
CA THR A 91 -4.00 7.19 15.58
C THR A 91 -2.51 6.90 15.80
N VAL A 92 -2.17 6.10 16.80
CA VAL A 92 -0.80 5.61 17.04
C VAL A 92 -0.81 4.10 16.99
N ILE A 93 0.03 3.53 16.13
CA ILE A 93 0.14 2.10 15.89
C ILE A 93 1.51 1.65 16.34
N LYS A 94 1.57 0.75 17.33
CA LYS A 94 2.84 0.15 17.78
C LYS A 94 3.18 -1.03 16.89
N ARG A 95 4.46 -1.19 16.54
CA ARG A 95 4.94 -2.26 15.64
C ARG A 95 4.53 -3.66 16.11
N LYS A 96 4.58 -3.87 17.43
CA LYS A 96 4.21 -5.14 18.09
C LYS A 96 2.73 -5.50 17.95
N ASP A 97 1.87 -4.50 17.73
CA ASP A 97 0.41 -4.68 17.62
C ASP A 97 -0.03 -4.87 16.16
N ILE A 98 0.89 -4.79 15.19
CA ILE A 98 0.61 -4.98 13.76
C ILE A 98 0.63 -6.48 13.44
N PHE A 99 -0.46 -6.99 12.88
CA PHE A 99 -0.60 -8.38 12.43
C PHE A 99 -0.18 -8.56 10.98
N CYS A 100 -0.57 -7.64 10.11
CA CYS A 100 -0.18 -7.63 8.71
C CYS A 100 -0.38 -6.27 8.08
N PHE A 101 0.09 -6.10 6.85
CA PHE A 101 -0.28 -4.95 6.04
C PHE A 101 -0.33 -5.31 4.56
N CYS A 102 -1.08 -4.53 3.79
CA CYS A 102 -1.19 -4.64 2.34
C CYS A 102 -0.74 -3.34 1.69
N SER A 103 0.16 -3.42 0.71
CA SER A 103 0.48 -2.33 -0.20
C SER A 103 -0.25 -2.57 -1.52
N THR A 104 -1.28 -1.78 -1.78
CA THR A 104 -2.05 -1.82 -3.02
C THR A 104 -1.55 -0.74 -3.98
N GLU A 105 -1.40 -1.11 -5.25
CA GLU A 105 -1.11 -0.21 -6.36
C GLU A 105 -2.14 -0.42 -7.47
N ASP A 106 -2.82 0.64 -7.90
CA ASP A 106 -3.70 0.61 -9.07
C ASP A 106 -3.62 1.93 -9.84
N LEU A 107 -3.03 1.91 -11.03
CA LEU A 107 -2.80 3.10 -11.85
C LEU A 107 -2.08 4.22 -11.06
N LEU A 108 -2.76 5.33 -10.74
CA LEU A 108 -2.25 6.46 -9.95
C LEU A 108 -2.61 6.37 -8.46
N ARG A 109 -3.39 5.37 -8.05
CA ARG A 109 -3.84 5.15 -6.68
C ARG A 109 -2.87 4.19 -5.99
N GLY A 110 -2.41 4.59 -4.82
CA GLY A 110 -1.68 3.73 -3.89
C GLY A 110 -2.41 3.69 -2.56
N CYS A 111 -2.33 2.58 -1.84
CA CYS A 111 -2.82 2.51 -0.46
C CYS A 111 -1.97 1.54 0.36
N ILE A 112 -1.62 1.94 1.59
CA ILE A 112 -1.10 1.02 2.59
C ILE A 112 -2.22 0.77 3.60
N SER A 113 -2.70 -0.47 3.68
CA SER A 113 -3.67 -0.90 4.70
C SER A 113 -2.93 -1.65 5.80
N ILE A 114 -2.93 -1.12 7.02
CA ILE A 114 -2.28 -1.72 8.19
C ILE A 114 -3.37 -2.37 9.05
N TYR A 115 -3.23 -3.66 9.34
CA TYR A 115 -4.10 -4.40 10.25
C TYR A 115 -3.39 -4.59 11.58
N TRP A 116 -3.98 -4.06 12.64
CA TRP A 116 -3.36 -3.97 13.94
C TRP A 116 -4.40 -4.04 15.06
N GLY A 117 -3.99 -4.29 16.29
CA GLY A 117 -4.88 -4.26 17.44
C GLY A 117 -4.49 -5.30 18.47
N THR A 118 -5.50 -5.91 19.09
CA THR A 118 -5.32 -6.97 20.08
C THR A 118 -5.78 -8.32 19.52
N ARG A 119 -5.61 -9.41 20.28
CA ARG A 119 -6.13 -10.71 19.88
C ARG A 119 -7.66 -10.72 19.69
N TYR A 120 -8.38 -9.77 20.27
CA TYR A 120 -9.84 -9.72 20.29
C TYR A 120 -10.43 -8.62 19.42
N GLU A 121 -9.60 -7.69 18.94
CA GLU A 121 -10.06 -6.54 18.18
C GLU A 121 -9.05 -6.21 17.09
N ILE A 122 -9.53 -6.27 15.84
CA ILE A 122 -8.74 -5.98 14.65
C ILE A 122 -9.18 -4.63 14.09
N HIS A 123 -8.26 -3.67 14.11
CA HIS A 123 -8.40 -2.40 13.45
C HIS A 123 -7.73 -2.42 12.08
N ARG A 124 -8.25 -1.60 11.17
CA ARG A 124 -7.63 -1.32 9.87
C ARG A 124 -7.41 0.18 9.73
N THR A 125 -6.16 0.58 9.51
CA THR A 125 -5.81 1.95 9.12
C THR A 125 -5.40 1.96 7.66
N ALA A 126 -6.13 2.70 6.82
CA ALA A 126 -5.83 2.85 5.40
C ALA A 126 -5.11 4.17 5.15
N LEU A 127 -4.00 4.12 4.43
CA LEU A 127 -3.16 5.26 4.07
C LEU A 127 -3.16 5.39 2.55
N PRO A 128 -4.20 6.00 1.95
CA PRO A 128 -4.24 6.19 0.51
C PRO A 128 -3.27 7.31 0.10
N TYR A 129 -2.65 7.20 -1.06
CA TYR A 129 -1.70 8.18 -1.57
C TYR A 129 -1.65 8.15 -3.09
N ASN A 130 -1.11 9.22 -3.70
CA ASN A 130 -0.83 9.21 -5.13
C ASN A 130 0.41 8.35 -5.41
N ARG A 131 0.25 7.28 -6.20
CA ARG A 131 1.32 6.32 -6.53
C ARG A 131 2.54 6.96 -7.19
N VAL A 132 2.40 8.11 -7.86
CA VAL A 132 3.52 8.88 -8.41
C VAL A 132 4.55 9.25 -7.34
N ARG A 133 4.12 9.38 -6.08
CA ARG A 133 4.96 9.67 -4.91
C ARG A 133 5.24 8.44 -4.04
N ARG A 134 5.17 7.23 -4.60
CA ARG A 134 5.42 5.96 -3.89
C ARG A 134 6.76 5.96 -3.15
N GLU A 135 7.78 6.62 -3.68
CA GLU A 135 9.11 6.73 -3.07
C GLU A 135 9.09 7.33 -1.66
N LEU A 136 8.09 8.17 -1.34
CA LEU A 136 7.93 8.70 0.01
C LEU A 136 7.46 7.63 1.01
N PHE A 137 6.70 6.65 0.54
CA PHE A 137 6.08 5.61 1.38
C PHE A 137 6.92 4.33 1.45
N LEU A 138 7.91 4.13 0.57
CA LEU A 138 8.81 2.97 0.64
C LEU A 138 9.47 2.80 2.02
N PRO A 139 9.98 3.87 2.68
CA PRO A 139 10.51 3.74 4.05
C PRO A 139 9.46 3.29 5.07
N VAL A 140 8.20 3.70 4.91
CA VAL A 140 7.09 3.26 5.78
C VAL A 140 6.83 1.76 5.57
N VAL A 141 6.79 1.31 4.31
CA VAL A 141 6.66 -0.12 3.98
C VAL A 141 7.81 -0.93 4.56
N ASN A 142 9.04 -0.41 4.48
CA ASN A 142 10.22 -1.05 5.06
C ASN A 142 10.11 -1.13 6.60
N TRP A 143 9.70 -0.03 7.24
CA TRP A 143 9.48 0.02 8.69
C TRP A 143 8.40 -1.00 9.14
N LEU A 144 7.29 -1.08 8.41
CA LEU A 144 6.20 -2.04 8.68
C LEU A 144 6.67 -3.50 8.55
N ALA A 145 7.59 -3.76 7.63
CA ALA A 145 8.20 -5.07 7.42
C ALA A 145 9.40 -5.37 8.35
N ASP A 146 9.72 -4.46 9.27
CA ASP A 146 10.92 -4.57 10.11
C ASP A 146 12.21 -4.74 9.27
N CYS A 147 12.29 -4.01 8.17
CA CYS A 147 13.33 -4.09 7.14
C CYS A 147 14.16 -2.79 7.15
N PRO A 148 15.46 -2.81 6.79
CA PRO A 148 16.25 -1.59 6.69
C PRO A 148 15.56 -0.49 5.86
N ALA A 149 15.66 0.76 6.33
CA ALA A 149 14.93 1.88 5.74
C ALA A 149 15.29 2.14 4.27
N ASP A 150 16.53 1.85 3.89
CA ASP A 150 17.08 1.99 2.54
C ASP A 150 16.85 0.76 1.64
N PHE A 151 16.17 -0.28 2.14
CA PHE A 151 15.85 -1.46 1.35
C PHE A 151 15.06 -1.07 0.08
N TYR A 152 15.55 -1.55 -1.06
CA TYR A 152 14.93 -1.34 -2.36
C TYR A 152 14.91 -2.66 -3.13
N SER A 153 13.71 -3.18 -3.41
CA SER A 153 13.52 -4.53 -3.96
C SER A 153 14.27 -4.81 -5.27
N PRO A 154 14.40 -3.87 -6.23
CA PRO A 154 15.24 -4.10 -7.42
C PRO A 154 16.72 -4.35 -7.13
N LYS A 155 17.24 -3.88 -5.99
CA LYS A 155 18.63 -4.03 -5.56
C LYS A 155 18.80 -5.07 -4.43
N ALA A 156 17.74 -5.83 -4.10
CA ALA A 156 17.80 -6.81 -3.02
C ALA A 156 18.88 -7.88 -3.32
N PRO A 157 19.79 -8.17 -2.36
CA PRO A 157 20.74 -9.27 -2.49
C PRO A 157 20.01 -10.59 -2.75
N GLY A 158 20.38 -11.30 -3.82
CA GLY A 158 19.70 -12.54 -4.21
C GLY A 158 18.46 -12.33 -5.10
N ALA A 159 18.34 -11.21 -5.82
CA ALA A 159 17.31 -11.02 -6.84
C ALA A 159 17.25 -12.16 -7.88
N ASP A 160 18.35 -12.89 -8.09
CA ASP A 160 18.43 -14.10 -8.93
C ASP A 160 17.69 -15.32 -8.37
N ALA A 161 17.24 -15.25 -7.11
CA ALA A 161 16.59 -16.36 -6.43
C ALA A 161 15.05 -16.29 -6.47
N VAL A 162 14.48 -15.30 -7.15
CA VAL A 162 13.10 -15.41 -7.64
C VAL A 162 13.11 -16.49 -8.73
N PRO A 163 12.21 -17.51 -8.70
CA PRO A 163 12.24 -18.60 -9.67
C PRO A 163 12.25 -18.09 -11.12
N ARG A 164 13.24 -18.50 -11.92
CA ARG A 164 13.32 -18.12 -13.35
C ARG A 164 12.07 -18.54 -14.13
N ARG A 165 11.49 -19.69 -13.78
CA ARG A 165 10.22 -20.17 -14.34
C ARG A 165 9.06 -19.18 -14.14
N LEU A 166 9.02 -18.46 -13.03
CA LEU A 166 8.03 -17.41 -12.80
C LEU A 166 8.19 -16.25 -13.81
N LYS A 167 9.42 -15.92 -14.21
CA LYS A 167 9.69 -14.88 -15.22
C LYS A 167 9.09 -15.25 -16.58
N GLU A 168 9.12 -16.54 -16.93
CA GLU A 168 8.62 -17.06 -18.20
C GLU A 168 7.08 -17.18 -18.19
N GLU A 169 6.52 -17.72 -17.09
CA GLU A 169 5.08 -17.98 -16.98
C GLU A 169 4.26 -16.74 -16.60
N GLN A 170 4.78 -15.89 -15.70
CA GLN A 170 4.11 -14.70 -15.16
C GLN A 170 5.10 -13.53 -14.95
N PRO A 171 5.56 -12.86 -16.03
CA PRO A 171 6.60 -11.83 -15.95
C PRO A 171 6.29 -10.69 -14.97
N SER A 172 5.03 -10.27 -14.86
CA SER A 172 4.62 -9.21 -13.92
C SER A 172 4.79 -9.64 -12.47
N LEU A 173 4.31 -10.83 -12.11
CA LEU A 173 4.52 -11.39 -10.77
C LEU A 173 5.99 -11.61 -10.44
N TYR A 174 6.83 -11.92 -11.42
CA TYR A 174 8.28 -12.01 -11.21
C TYR A 174 8.87 -10.68 -10.73
N HIS A 175 8.45 -9.55 -11.31
CA HIS A 175 8.94 -8.23 -10.91
C HIS A 175 8.47 -7.85 -9.50
N TYR A 176 7.19 -8.05 -9.21
CA TYR A 176 6.64 -7.83 -7.86
C TYR A 176 7.17 -8.84 -6.84
N GLY A 177 7.55 -10.05 -7.27
CA GLY A 177 8.13 -11.09 -6.44
C GLY A 177 9.44 -10.67 -5.77
N LYS A 178 10.09 -9.60 -6.21
CA LYS A 178 11.26 -9.03 -5.50
C LYS A 178 10.86 -8.34 -4.20
N ASP A 179 9.61 -7.93 -4.03
CA ASP A 179 9.14 -7.29 -2.81
C ASP A 179 9.09 -8.26 -1.61
N VAL A 180 9.11 -9.58 -1.85
CA VAL A 180 9.13 -10.59 -0.78
C VAL A 180 10.36 -10.48 0.13
N TYR A 181 11.47 -9.94 -0.40
CA TYR A 181 12.73 -9.85 0.31
C TYR A 181 12.70 -8.90 1.53
N ARG A 182 11.64 -8.09 1.69
CA ARG A 182 11.41 -7.35 2.94
C ARG A 182 11.17 -8.28 4.13
N PHE A 183 10.61 -9.46 3.87
CA PHE A 183 10.28 -10.48 4.87
C PHE A 183 11.40 -11.50 5.11
N GLY A 184 12.55 -11.31 4.46
CA GLY A 184 13.75 -12.12 4.66
C GLY A 184 14.31 -12.71 3.37
N ASN A 185 15.37 -13.51 3.50
CA ASN A 185 16.03 -14.17 2.36
C ASN A 185 16.18 -15.70 2.52
N ARG A 186 15.72 -16.28 3.63
CA ARG A 186 15.82 -17.71 3.97
C ARG A 186 14.47 -18.43 3.87
N GLY A 187 14.51 -19.76 3.72
CA GLY A 187 13.34 -20.63 3.88
C GLY A 187 12.24 -20.47 2.82
N ARG A 188 12.62 -20.06 1.61
CA ARG A 188 11.68 -19.64 0.56
C ARG A 188 10.91 -20.82 -0.02
N ARG A 189 9.59 -20.84 0.20
CA ARG A 189 8.66 -21.69 -0.55
C ARG A 189 7.82 -20.82 -1.47
N TRP A 190 8.08 -20.91 -2.77
CA TRP A 190 7.38 -20.14 -3.79
C TRP A 190 6.28 -20.98 -4.44
N GLU A 191 5.07 -20.43 -4.47
CA GLU A 191 3.93 -21.02 -5.16
C GLU A 191 3.20 -19.93 -5.94
N TRP A 192 2.75 -20.22 -7.16
CA TRP A 192 2.02 -19.25 -7.97
C TRP A 192 0.92 -19.91 -8.78
N TRP A 193 -0.14 -19.13 -9.03
CA TRP A 193 -1.32 -19.61 -9.74
C TRP A 193 -1.75 -18.58 -10.78
N GLY A 194 -2.03 -19.05 -12.00
CA GLY A 194 -2.90 -18.33 -12.91
C GLY A 194 -4.34 -18.41 -12.42
N LEU A 195 -5.04 -17.28 -12.37
CA LEU A 195 -6.41 -17.14 -11.87
C LEU A 195 -7.44 -16.90 -12.99
N GLY A 196 -7.01 -16.83 -14.25
CA GLY A 196 -7.89 -16.64 -15.41
C GLY A 196 -7.74 -17.74 -16.46
N ALA A 197 -8.77 -17.95 -17.28
CA ALA A 197 -8.69 -18.86 -18.42
C ALA A 197 -7.64 -18.37 -19.44
N PRO A 198 -6.99 -19.28 -20.18
CA PRO A 198 -6.24 -18.89 -21.37
C PRO A 198 -7.21 -18.15 -22.30
N GLY A 199 -6.94 -16.87 -22.60
CA GLY A 199 -7.72 -16.14 -23.58
C GLY A 199 -7.83 -16.96 -24.87
N ALA A 200 -9.04 -17.02 -25.44
CA ALA A 200 -9.26 -17.68 -26.73
C ALA A 200 -8.24 -17.21 -27.77
N PHE A 201 -7.83 -18.13 -28.64
CA PHE A 201 -6.87 -17.93 -29.72
C PHE A 201 -6.92 -16.49 -30.28
N GLY A 202 -5.79 -15.77 -30.16
CA GLY A 202 -5.61 -14.44 -30.76
C GLY A 202 -5.61 -13.24 -29.79
N LYS A 203 -6.16 -13.33 -28.57
CA LYS A 203 -6.11 -12.20 -27.60
C LYS A 203 -4.94 -12.35 -26.61
N LYS A 204 -3.71 -12.19 -27.10
CA LYS A 204 -2.44 -12.32 -26.35
C LYS A 204 -2.15 -11.21 -25.30
N ARG A 205 -3.12 -10.39 -24.85
CA ARG A 205 -2.77 -9.12 -24.17
C ARG A 205 -3.67 -8.62 -23.03
N GLN A 206 -4.65 -9.37 -22.55
CA GLN A 206 -5.26 -9.02 -21.26
C GLN A 206 -4.32 -9.46 -20.13
N MET A 207 -3.93 -8.54 -19.24
CA MET A 207 -3.23 -8.87 -18.00
C MET A 207 -4.06 -9.92 -17.26
N ARG A 208 -3.57 -11.17 -17.28
CA ARG A 208 -4.26 -12.28 -16.63
C ARG A 208 -4.11 -12.09 -15.13
N SER A 209 -5.21 -12.26 -14.40
CA SER A 209 -5.14 -12.31 -12.94
C SER A 209 -4.27 -13.48 -12.53
N ALA A 210 -3.38 -13.24 -11.58
CA ALA A 210 -2.46 -14.24 -11.07
C ALA A 210 -2.09 -13.90 -9.63
N CYS A 211 -1.68 -14.90 -8.87
CA CYS A 211 -1.14 -14.68 -7.54
C CYS A 211 0.15 -15.44 -7.30
N LEU A 212 0.93 -14.94 -6.34
CA LEU A 212 2.19 -15.47 -5.86
C LEU A 212 2.12 -15.55 -4.34
N SER A 213 2.51 -16.68 -3.77
CA SER A 213 2.69 -16.90 -2.35
C SER A 213 4.16 -17.24 -2.12
N CYS A 214 4.79 -16.57 -1.15
CA CYS A 214 6.14 -16.87 -0.72
C CYS A 214 6.20 -16.91 0.80
N GLU A 215 6.55 -18.06 1.37
CA GLU A 215 6.83 -18.19 2.80
C GLU A 215 8.30 -17.88 3.09
N LEU A 216 8.55 -17.06 4.13
CA LEU A 216 9.86 -16.61 4.58
C LEU A 216 9.96 -16.62 6.11
N GLU A 217 11.11 -16.23 6.65
CA GLU A 217 11.41 -16.20 8.08
C GLU A 217 10.42 -15.34 8.91
N LYS A 218 10.01 -14.17 8.40
CA LYS A 218 9.07 -13.28 9.11
C LYS A 218 7.58 -13.64 8.93
N GLY A 219 7.27 -14.56 8.02
CA GLY A 219 5.89 -14.90 7.67
C GLY A 219 5.72 -15.11 6.18
N GLN A 220 4.58 -14.73 5.64
CA GLN A 220 4.21 -14.95 4.25
C GLN A 220 4.09 -13.62 3.51
N VAL A 221 4.60 -13.55 2.29
CA VAL A 221 4.30 -12.47 1.35
C VAL A 221 3.42 -13.03 0.25
N PHE A 222 2.23 -12.44 0.10
CA PHE A 222 1.24 -12.86 -0.88
C PHE A 222 0.95 -11.71 -1.84
N ILE A 223 1.12 -11.94 -3.14
CA ILE A 223 0.92 -10.95 -4.18
C ILE A 223 -0.26 -11.37 -5.02
N LEU A 224 -1.27 -10.51 -5.13
CA LEU A 224 -2.42 -10.70 -6.00
C LEU A 224 -2.42 -9.62 -7.07
N GLN A 225 -2.37 -10.03 -8.34
CA GLN A 225 -2.55 -9.14 -9.46
C GLN A 225 -3.91 -9.39 -10.11
N THR A 226 -4.69 -8.32 -10.28
CA THR A 226 -5.99 -8.34 -10.96
C THR A 226 -6.11 -7.13 -11.89
N GLY A 227 -5.95 -7.34 -13.19
CA GLY A 227 -5.89 -6.24 -14.15
C GLY A 227 -4.69 -5.33 -13.86
N SER A 228 -4.95 -4.03 -13.68
CA SER A 228 -3.94 -3.03 -13.30
C SER A 228 -3.62 -3.00 -11.80
N GLN A 229 -4.48 -3.58 -10.97
CA GLN A 229 -4.30 -3.58 -9.52
C GLN A 229 -3.35 -4.68 -9.09
N VAL A 230 -2.46 -4.35 -8.16
CA VAL A 230 -1.55 -5.28 -7.48
C VAL A 230 -1.63 -5.04 -5.98
N ASP A 231 -1.99 -6.09 -5.25
CA ASP A 231 -2.01 -6.12 -3.79
C ASP A 231 -0.82 -6.94 -3.31
N ILE A 232 0.07 -6.32 -2.54
CA ILE A 232 1.22 -7.00 -1.91
C ILE A 232 0.95 -7.08 -0.41
N TRP A 233 0.57 -8.26 0.04
CA TRP A 233 0.30 -8.57 1.44
C TRP A 233 1.56 -9.08 2.12
N TYR A 234 1.82 -8.53 3.30
CA TYR A 234 2.91 -8.89 4.19
C TYR A 234 2.29 -9.40 5.50
N LEU A 235 2.25 -10.72 5.65
CA LEU A 235 1.45 -11.45 6.62
C LEU A 235 2.37 -12.03 7.70
N LYS A 236 2.40 -11.43 8.89
CA LYS A 236 3.36 -11.84 9.93
C LYS A 236 3.04 -13.25 10.43
N ARG A 237 4.09 -14.03 10.64
CA ARG A 237 4.00 -15.41 11.10
C ARG A 237 3.18 -15.53 12.38
N GLY A 238 2.18 -16.41 12.37
CA GLY A 238 1.30 -16.65 13.53
C GLY A 238 0.17 -15.64 13.70
N ASP A 239 0.19 -14.52 12.97
CA ASP A 239 -0.82 -13.47 13.06
C ASP A 239 -1.73 -13.41 11.84
N ALA A 240 -1.19 -13.69 10.65
CA ALA A 240 -1.93 -13.64 9.41
C ALA A 240 -1.39 -14.66 8.39
N GLN A 241 -2.26 -15.07 7.46
CA GLN A 241 -1.90 -15.98 6.37
C GLN A 241 -2.86 -15.81 5.19
N ALA A 242 -2.39 -16.21 4.01
CA ALA A 242 -3.15 -16.29 2.77
C ALA A 242 -3.19 -17.73 2.29
N SER A 243 -4.37 -18.17 1.86
CA SER A 243 -4.58 -19.47 1.22
C SER A 243 -5.20 -19.30 -0.16
N VAL A 244 -4.92 -20.27 -1.03
CA VAL A 244 -5.60 -20.46 -2.31
C VAL A 244 -6.33 -21.80 -2.22
N GLU A 245 -7.64 -21.75 -2.12
CA GLU A 245 -8.54 -22.90 -2.12
C GLU A 245 -8.96 -23.19 -3.57
N GLU A 246 -8.68 -24.39 -4.06
CA GLU A 246 -9.13 -24.84 -5.39
C GLU A 246 -10.36 -25.74 -5.25
N GLN A 247 -11.48 -25.33 -5.86
CA GLN A 247 -12.74 -26.09 -5.91
C GLN A 247 -13.18 -26.24 -7.37
N GLY A 248 -12.83 -27.36 -7.98
CA GLY A 248 -13.11 -27.62 -9.39
C GLY A 248 -12.42 -26.60 -10.31
N ARG A 249 -13.20 -25.74 -10.97
CA ARG A 249 -12.69 -24.65 -11.84
C ARG A 249 -12.57 -23.30 -11.12
N GLU A 250 -12.90 -23.24 -9.84
CA GLU A 250 -12.83 -22.03 -9.03
C GLU A 250 -11.57 -22.03 -8.17
N LYS A 251 -10.90 -20.88 -8.12
CA LYS A 251 -9.83 -20.59 -7.19
C LYS A 251 -10.29 -19.48 -6.27
N LYS A 252 -10.37 -19.76 -4.98
CA LYS A 252 -10.77 -18.81 -3.96
C LYS A 252 -9.54 -18.43 -3.13
N ILE A 253 -9.27 -17.15 -3.05
CA ILE A 253 -8.19 -16.58 -2.26
C ILE A 253 -8.80 -16.05 -0.97
N VAL A 254 -8.23 -16.45 0.15
CA VAL A 254 -8.62 -15.95 1.48
C VAL A 254 -7.38 -15.43 2.19
N VAL A 255 -7.42 -14.17 2.63
CA VAL A 255 -6.44 -13.63 3.58
C VAL A 255 -7.11 -13.54 4.93
N THR A 256 -6.48 -14.14 5.93
CA THR A 256 -6.97 -14.17 7.31
C THR A 256 -6.00 -13.43 8.23
N VAL A 257 -6.55 -12.73 9.21
CA VAL A 257 -5.82 -12.06 10.30
C VAL A 257 -6.46 -12.53 11.59
N LYS A 258 -5.69 -13.14 12.51
CA LYS A 258 -6.20 -13.75 13.74
C LYS A 258 -7.42 -14.66 13.52
N SER A 259 -7.39 -15.44 12.43
CA SER A 259 -8.47 -16.34 11.97
C SER A 259 -9.71 -15.64 11.39
N GLU A 260 -9.75 -14.32 11.34
CA GLU A 260 -10.84 -13.57 10.69
C GLU A 260 -10.48 -13.28 9.23
N PRO A 261 -11.37 -13.57 8.26
CA PRO A 261 -11.13 -13.27 6.86
C PRO A 261 -11.22 -11.75 6.63
N VAL A 262 -10.11 -11.13 6.24
CA VAL A 262 -10.04 -9.69 5.88
C VAL A 262 -10.10 -9.46 4.37
N MET A 263 -9.89 -10.52 3.57
CA MET A 263 -10.09 -10.50 2.13
C MET A 263 -10.55 -11.88 1.66
N THR A 264 -11.61 -11.92 0.85
CA THR A 264 -12.01 -13.12 0.10
C THR A 264 -12.25 -12.74 -1.36
N ARG A 265 -11.63 -13.47 -2.29
CA ARG A 265 -11.77 -13.26 -3.74
C ARG A 265 -11.89 -14.58 -4.47
N SER A 266 -12.93 -14.73 -5.28
CA SER A 266 -13.14 -15.92 -6.11
C SER A 266 -12.83 -15.64 -7.58
N PHE A 267 -12.13 -16.58 -8.21
CA PHE A 267 -11.77 -16.53 -9.62
C PHE A 267 -12.21 -17.82 -10.29
N ARG A 268 -13.04 -17.72 -11.34
CA ARG A 268 -13.52 -18.87 -12.08
C ARG A 268 -12.77 -18.99 -13.40
N ALA A 269 -12.08 -20.12 -13.59
CA ALA A 269 -11.61 -20.50 -14.91
C ALA A 269 -12.83 -20.84 -15.78
N ARG A 270 -12.98 -20.14 -16.91
CA ARG A 270 -13.98 -20.48 -17.94
C ARG A 270 -13.58 -21.79 -18.60
#